data_AF-A0A8J2X974-F1
#
_entry.id   AF-A0A8J2X974-F1
#
_cell.length_a   1.000
_cell.length_b   1.000
_cell.length_c   1.000
_cell.angle_alpha   90.00
_cell.angle_beta   90.00
_cell.angle_gamma   90.00
#
_symmetry.space_group_name_H-M   'P 1'
#
loop_
_entity.id
_entity.type
_entity.pdbx_description
1 polymer ?
#
loop_
_entity_poly.entity_id
_entity_poly.type
_entity_poly.pdbx_seq_one_letter_code
_entity_poly.pdbx_strand_id
1 'polypeptide(L)'
;MAKDSKDPKQHKEPKVSKESKESKESKGEDNYDARLPAVLPFAKPLASKKLNKKLLKTTKKASKAKNVKRGVKEVVKALRKGEKGLVIIAGDISPADVISHLPVLCEDHSVPYIFVPSKQDLGSAGATKRPTSVVFIVPGSNKKQDGKAKEEEYKEYYNEVVKEVMAL
;
A
#
# COMPACT_ATOMS: atom_id res chain seq x y z
N MET A 1 -44.14 14.38 24.94
CA MET A 1 -42.78 14.48 24.35
C MET A 1 -41.84 13.65 25.22
N ALA A 2 -41.18 12.62 24.67
CA ALA A 2 -40.21 11.79 25.40
C ALA A 2 -39.16 11.22 24.45
N LYS A 3 -37.97 10.96 25.02
CA LYS A 3 -36.66 10.72 24.39
C LYS A 3 -36.52 9.49 23.48
N ASP A 4 -35.71 9.69 22.43
CA ASP A 4 -34.60 8.85 21.94
C ASP A 4 -34.70 7.33 21.68
N SER A 5 -34.23 6.98 20.46
CA SER A 5 -33.25 5.92 20.15
C SER A 5 -33.58 4.44 20.44
N LYS A 6 -33.84 3.67 19.36
CA LYS A 6 -33.18 2.35 19.11
C LYS A 6 -33.44 1.73 17.74
N ASP A 7 -32.37 1.51 16.98
CA ASP A 7 -32.27 0.49 15.92
C ASP A 7 -31.97 -0.91 16.51
N PRO A 8 -32.63 -1.99 16.05
CA PRO A 8 -32.28 -3.36 16.39
C PRO A 8 -31.92 -4.24 15.17
N LYS A 9 -30.73 -4.01 14.59
CA LYS A 9 -29.59 -4.97 14.51
C LYS A 9 -29.79 -6.43 14.01
N GLN A 10 -28.70 -6.99 13.44
CA GLN A 10 -28.48 -8.39 12.96
C GLN A 10 -28.93 -8.62 11.51
N HIS A 11 -28.45 -9.60 10.73
CA HIS A 11 -27.79 -10.92 10.93
C HIS A 11 -26.94 -11.20 9.64
N LYS A 12 -25.82 -11.94 9.53
CA LYS A 12 -24.89 -12.67 10.44
C LYS A 12 -23.54 -12.94 9.69
N GLU A 13 -22.57 -13.63 10.31
CA GLU A 13 -21.48 -14.34 9.59
C GLU A 13 -21.92 -15.77 9.15
N PRO A 14 -21.18 -16.42 8.23
CA PRO A 14 -20.68 -17.78 8.55
C PRO A 14 -19.16 -17.95 8.36
N LYS A 15 -18.60 -19.06 8.86
CA LYS A 15 -17.15 -19.30 9.03
C LYS A 15 -16.66 -20.67 8.52
N VAL A 16 -15.50 -20.65 7.87
CA VAL A 16 -14.33 -21.56 8.00
C VAL A 16 -14.48 -23.07 7.70
N SER A 17 -13.73 -23.49 6.68
CA SER A 17 -12.84 -24.66 6.61
C SER A 17 -11.65 -24.25 5.69
N LYS A 18 -10.36 -24.56 5.88
CA LYS A 18 -9.57 -25.54 6.68
C LYS A 18 -9.67 -26.99 6.16
N GLU A 19 -8.62 -27.64 5.66
CA GLU A 19 -7.23 -27.23 5.33
C GLU A 19 -6.68 -28.10 4.18
N SER A 20 -5.69 -27.63 3.42
CA SER A 20 -4.80 -28.47 2.61
C SER A 20 -3.50 -27.71 2.30
N LYS A 21 -2.38 -28.43 2.24
CA LYS A 21 -1.02 -27.88 2.34
C LYS A 21 -0.15 -28.46 1.24
N GLU A 22 0.17 -27.68 0.21
CA GLU A 22 1.24 -28.01 -0.73
C GLU A 22 2.08 -26.77 -1.07
N SER A 23 3.39 -26.98 -1.17
CA SER A 23 4.39 -25.97 -1.49
C SER A 23 4.61 -25.86 -3.00
N LYS A 24 4.29 -24.70 -3.60
CA LYS A 24 4.73 -24.34 -4.96
C LYS A 24 5.36 -22.96 -5.01
N GLU A 25 6.69 -22.94 -4.95
CA GLU A 25 7.44 -21.93 -5.69
C GLU A 25 7.39 -22.28 -7.18
N SER A 26 6.61 -21.54 -7.97
CA SER A 26 6.92 -21.24 -9.37
C SER A 26 5.83 -20.36 -9.99
N LYS A 27 6.26 -19.44 -10.86
CA LYS A 27 5.46 -18.84 -11.96
C LYS A 27 3.99 -18.53 -11.62
N GLY A 28 3.76 -17.56 -10.74
CA GLY A 28 2.55 -16.75 -10.88
C GLY A 28 2.62 -16.03 -12.22
N GLU A 29 1.69 -16.32 -13.12
CA GLU A 29 1.60 -15.67 -14.44
C GLU A 29 1.47 -14.15 -14.25
N ASP A 30 2.01 -13.38 -15.20
CA ASP A 30 2.06 -11.92 -15.12
C ASP A 30 0.70 -11.28 -15.40
N ASN A 31 -0.25 -11.51 -14.48
CA ASN A 31 -1.61 -10.97 -14.39
C ASN A 31 -1.58 -9.47 -14.01
N TYR A 32 -0.74 -8.72 -14.71
CA TYR A 32 -0.67 -7.27 -14.73
C TYR A 32 -1.60 -6.74 -15.81
N ASP A 33 -1.54 -7.32 -17.02
CA ASP A 33 -2.30 -6.85 -18.18
C ASP A 33 -3.82 -7.02 -18.00
N ALA A 34 -4.25 -8.16 -17.47
CA ALA A 34 -5.67 -8.40 -17.15
C ALA A 34 -6.18 -7.59 -15.93
N ARG A 35 -5.30 -6.87 -15.23
CA ARG A 35 -5.69 -5.92 -14.16
C ARG A 35 -5.68 -4.46 -14.62
N LEU A 36 -5.01 -4.12 -15.72
CA LEU A 36 -5.04 -2.77 -16.30
C LEU A 36 -6.48 -2.24 -16.57
N PRO A 37 -7.45 -3.04 -17.06
CA PRO A 37 -8.82 -2.54 -17.26
C PRO A 37 -9.57 -2.16 -15.98
N ALA A 38 -9.11 -2.64 -14.81
CA ALA A 38 -9.67 -2.30 -13.50
C ALA A 38 -8.98 -1.09 -12.85
N VAL A 39 -7.96 -0.51 -13.49
CA VAL A 39 -7.23 0.66 -13.00
C VAL A 39 -8.00 1.95 -13.34
N LEU A 40 -8.17 2.82 -12.35
CA LEU A 40 -8.83 4.11 -12.53
C LEU A 40 -8.10 5.01 -13.55
N PRO A 41 -8.80 5.72 -14.46
CA PRO A 41 -8.16 6.50 -15.53
C PRO A 41 -7.18 7.61 -15.10
N PHE A 42 -7.27 8.08 -13.85
CA PHE A 42 -6.38 9.09 -13.27
C PHE A 42 -5.13 8.51 -12.57
N ALA A 43 -4.91 7.18 -12.62
CA ALA A 43 -3.81 6.50 -11.95
C ALA A 43 -2.44 6.71 -12.64
N LYS A 44 -1.94 7.95 -12.64
CA LYS A 44 -0.66 8.38 -13.23
C LYS A 44 0.25 9.00 -12.14
N PRO A 45 1.56 8.67 -12.09
CA PRO A 45 2.27 7.69 -12.90
C PRO A 45 1.96 6.24 -12.47
N LEU A 46 1.94 5.31 -13.43
CA LEU A 46 1.66 3.89 -13.21
C LEU A 46 2.97 3.07 -13.24
N ALA A 47 3.20 2.27 -12.21
CA ALA A 47 4.38 1.41 -12.12
C ALA A 47 4.37 0.31 -13.21
N SER A 48 5.34 0.36 -14.12
CA SER A 48 5.55 -0.69 -15.13
C SER A 48 5.77 -2.08 -14.50
N LYS A 49 5.61 -3.16 -15.28
CA LYS A 49 5.78 -4.56 -14.79
C LYS A 49 7.06 -4.80 -13.99
N LYS A 50 8.18 -4.18 -14.39
CA LYS A 50 9.47 -4.26 -13.69
C LYS A 50 9.42 -3.49 -12.36
N LEU A 51 8.95 -2.25 -12.38
CA LEU A 51 8.85 -1.38 -11.20
C LEU A 51 7.86 -1.93 -10.16
N ASN A 52 6.70 -2.45 -10.57
CA ASN A 52 5.73 -3.09 -9.69
C ASN A 52 6.36 -4.27 -8.92
N LYS A 53 7.18 -5.10 -9.60
CA LYS A 53 7.93 -6.20 -8.97
C LYS A 53 9.02 -5.70 -8.00
N LYS A 54 9.63 -4.53 -8.22
CA LYS A 54 10.53 -3.89 -7.23
C LYS A 54 9.75 -3.31 -6.04
N LEU A 55 8.69 -2.54 -6.29
CA LEU A 55 7.83 -1.91 -5.29
C LEU A 55 7.28 -2.94 -4.30
N LEU A 56 6.67 -4.03 -4.78
CA LEU A 56 6.11 -5.08 -3.93
C LEU A 56 7.19 -5.78 -3.08
N LYS A 57 8.41 -5.97 -3.59
CA LYS A 57 9.55 -6.47 -2.80
C LYS A 57 9.98 -5.47 -1.72
N THR A 58 10.12 -4.20 -2.06
CA THR A 58 10.53 -3.12 -1.15
C THR A 58 9.50 -2.91 -0.04
N THR A 59 8.21 -2.87 -0.37
CA THR A 59 7.09 -2.87 0.60
C THR A 59 7.16 -4.08 1.52
N LYS A 60 7.45 -5.29 1.00
CA LYS A 60 7.59 -6.52 1.80
C LYS A 60 8.83 -6.51 2.72
N LYS A 61 9.93 -5.85 2.35
CA LYS A 61 11.07 -5.60 3.25
C LYS A 61 10.70 -4.57 4.33
N ALA A 62 10.24 -3.38 3.95
CA ALA A 62 9.87 -2.31 4.87
C ALA A 62 8.75 -2.72 5.85
N SER A 63 7.80 -3.57 5.43
CA SER A 63 6.74 -4.10 6.28
C SER A 63 7.27 -5.01 7.40
N LYS A 64 8.32 -5.81 7.12
CA LYS A 64 9.04 -6.57 8.17
C LYS A 64 9.77 -5.64 9.15
N ALA A 65 10.31 -4.53 8.64
CA ALA A 65 10.96 -3.49 9.45
C ALA A 65 9.98 -2.57 10.20
N LYS A 66 8.66 -2.78 10.07
CA LYS A 66 7.57 -1.94 10.64
C LYS A 66 7.56 -0.47 10.18
N ASN A 67 8.46 -0.05 9.28
CA ASN A 67 8.54 1.31 8.74
C ASN A 67 7.54 1.55 7.58
N VAL A 68 6.32 1.02 7.70
CA VAL A 68 5.22 1.25 6.74
C VAL A 68 3.94 1.63 7.47
N LYS A 69 3.21 2.60 6.91
CA LYS A 69 1.87 3.02 7.32
C LYS A 69 0.85 2.60 6.27
N ARG A 70 -0.35 2.22 6.68
CA ARG A 70 -1.30 1.46 5.85
C ARG A 70 -2.70 2.07 5.89
N GLY A 71 -3.22 2.41 4.71
CA GLY A 71 -4.54 3.00 4.53
C GLY A 71 -4.58 4.51 4.75
N VAL A 72 -5.54 5.14 4.09
CA VAL A 72 -5.66 6.60 3.88
C VAL A 72 -5.50 7.41 5.18
N LYS A 73 -6.15 6.99 6.27
CA LYS A 73 -6.10 7.69 7.57
C LYS A 73 -4.70 7.77 8.17
N GLU A 74 -3.83 6.78 7.94
CA GLU A 74 -2.45 6.83 8.43
C GLU A 74 -1.55 7.67 7.50
N VAL A 75 -1.77 7.57 6.19
CA VAL A 75 -1.01 8.32 5.17
C VAL A 75 -1.26 9.82 5.29
N VAL A 76 -2.52 10.25 5.31
CA VAL A 76 -2.90 11.67 5.53
C VAL A 76 -2.35 12.19 6.87
N LYS A 77 -2.31 11.35 7.92
CA LYS A 77 -1.75 11.72 9.24
C LYS A 77 -0.20 11.78 9.24
N ALA A 78 0.48 11.12 8.30
CA ALA A 78 1.93 11.21 8.14
C ALA A 78 2.31 12.44 7.30
N LEU A 79 1.61 12.65 6.18
CA LEU A 79 1.77 13.81 5.30
C LEU A 79 1.55 15.12 6.06
N ARG A 80 0.43 15.25 6.81
CA ARG A 80 0.16 16.40 7.70
C ARG A 80 1.15 16.60 8.86
N LYS A 81 2.09 15.68 9.08
CA LYS A 81 3.20 15.83 10.04
C LYS A 81 4.52 16.26 9.38
N GLY A 82 4.56 16.43 8.06
CA GLY A 82 5.79 16.63 7.31
C GLY A 82 6.68 15.38 7.26
N GLU A 83 6.15 14.18 7.55
CA GLU A 83 6.92 12.94 7.37
C GLU A 83 7.10 12.70 5.86
N LYS A 84 8.36 12.70 5.40
CA LYS A 84 8.71 12.39 4.00
C LYS A 84 8.89 10.88 3.81
N GLY A 85 8.57 10.39 2.61
CA GLY A 85 8.59 8.97 2.30
C GLY A 85 8.18 8.68 0.86
N LEU A 86 7.72 7.46 0.57
CA LEU A 86 7.15 7.07 -0.73
C LEU A 86 5.70 6.62 -0.53
N VAL A 87 4.75 7.21 -1.25
CA VAL A 87 3.34 6.79 -1.26
C VAL A 87 3.10 5.81 -2.41
N ILE A 88 2.55 4.64 -2.11
CA ILE A 88 2.16 3.64 -3.10
C ILE A 88 0.63 3.51 -3.05
N ILE A 89 -0.02 3.81 -4.16
CA ILE A 89 -1.49 3.87 -4.29
C ILE A 89 -1.95 2.69 -5.16
N ALA A 90 -2.98 1.96 -4.76
CA ALA A 90 -3.59 0.95 -5.62
C ALA A 90 -4.53 1.60 -6.66
N GLY A 91 -4.41 1.21 -7.93
CA GLY A 91 -5.22 1.75 -9.02
C GLY A 91 -6.63 1.15 -9.11
N ASP A 92 -6.87 -0.01 -8.50
CA ASP A 92 -8.12 -0.79 -8.60
C ASP A 92 -9.10 -0.54 -7.43
N ILE A 93 -9.07 0.65 -6.83
CA ILE A 93 -9.92 1.00 -5.68
C ILE A 93 -11.30 1.44 -6.16
N SER A 94 -12.33 0.94 -5.48
CA SER A 94 -13.67 1.54 -5.50
C SER A 94 -14.08 1.83 -4.04
N PRO A 95 -14.64 3.02 -3.73
CA PRO A 95 -14.88 4.15 -4.64
C PRO A 95 -13.63 5.02 -4.89
N ALA A 96 -13.63 5.79 -5.97
CA ALA A 96 -12.49 6.61 -6.42
C ALA A 96 -12.18 7.80 -5.48
N ASP A 97 -13.19 8.33 -4.79
CA ASP A 97 -13.12 9.49 -3.89
C ASP A 97 -12.09 9.30 -2.76
N VAL A 98 -11.90 8.03 -2.36
CA VAL A 98 -10.94 7.57 -1.34
C VAL A 98 -9.48 7.73 -1.80
N ILE A 99 -9.21 7.82 -3.12
CA ILE A 99 -7.88 8.20 -3.64
C ILE A 99 -7.80 9.69 -3.98
N SER A 100 -8.84 10.28 -4.58
CA SER A 100 -8.76 11.56 -5.32
C SER A 100 -7.95 12.69 -4.64
N HIS A 101 -8.05 12.81 -3.32
CA HIS A 101 -7.36 13.81 -2.49
C HIS A 101 -5.89 13.50 -2.16
N LEU A 102 -5.39 12.30 -2.46
CA LEU A 102 -4.06 11.84 -2.10
C LEU A 102 -2.95 12.32 -3.04
N PRO A 103 -3.07 12.28 -4.38
CA PRO A 103 -2.04 12.85 -5.27
C PRO A 103 -1.79 14.33 -4.96
N VAL A 104 -2.86 15.12 -4.79
CA VAL A 104 -2.80 16.54 -4.40
C VAL A 104 -2.04 16.72 -3.08
N LEU A 105 -2.40 15.95 -2.04
CA LEU A 105 -1.71 16.02 -0.74
C LEU A 105 -0.25 15.51 -0.80
N CYS A 106 0.12 14.71 -1.80
CA CYS A 106 1.52 14.33 -2.05
C CYS A 106 2.28 15.46 -2.73
N GLU A 107 1.65 16.16 -3.68
CA GLU A 107 2.19 17.34 -4.38
C GLU A 107 2.43 18.51 -3.41
N ASP A 108 1.42 18.88 -2.59
CA ASP A 108 1.47 19.90 -1.53
C ASP A 108 2.66 19.73 -0.57
N HIS A 109 3.05 18.48 -0.31
CA HIS A 109 4.13 18.13 0.62
C HIS A 109 5.44 17.69 -0.10
N SER A 110 5.46 17.74 -1.43
CA SER A 110 6.57 17.29 -2.29
C SER A 110 7.05 15.87 -1.97
N VAL A 111 6.08 14.95 -1.82
CA VAL A 111 6.30 13.53 -1.50
C VAL A 111 6.08 12.69 -2.76
N PRO A 112 7.06 11.87 -3.20
CA PRO A 112 6.89 11.02 -4.37
C PRO A 112 5.78 9.99 -4.16
N TYR A 113 4.96 9.79 -5.19
CA TYR A 113 3.88 8.81 -5.19
C TYR A 113 3.88 7.99 -6.49
N ILE A 114 3.36 6.76 -6.44
CA ILE A 114 3.20 5.92 -7.64
C ILE A 114 1.99 4.98 -7.53
N PHE A 115 1.33 4.72 -8.66
CA PHE A 115 0.23 3.77 -8.74
C PHE A 115 0.69 2.34 -9.05
N VAL A 116 0.06 1.35 -8.41
CA VAL A 116 0.21 -0.09 -8.68
C VAL A 116 -1.15 -0.71 -9.02
N PRO A 117 -1.28 -1.68 -9.94
CA PRO A 117 -2.59 -2.12 -10.44
C PRO A 117 -3.39 -3.05 -9.48
N SER A 118 -2.94 -3.28 -8.25
CA SER A 118 -3.59 -4.26 -7.34
C SER A 118 -3.44 -3.93 -5.84
N LYS A 119 -4.57 -3.63 -5.19
CA LYS A 119 -4.74 -3.52 -3.73
C LYS A 119 -4.57 -4.85 -3.00
N GLN A 120 -4.74 -5.99 -3.69
CA GLN A 120 -4.49 -7.33 -3.15
C GLN A 120 -3.00 -7.62 -3.03
N ASP A 121 -2.23 -7.31 -4.08
CA ASP A 121 -0.77 -7.49 -4.07
C ASP A 121 -0.15 -6.53 -3.05
N LEU A 122 -0.61 -5.27 -3.03
CA LEU A 122 -0.16 -4.25 -2.09
C LEU A 122 -0.51 -4.59 -0.62
N GLY A 123 -1.68 -5.15 -0.35
CA GLY A 123 -2.03 -5.69 0.97
C GLY A 123 -1.16 -6.90 1.37
N SER A 124 -0.90 -7.81 0.42
CA SER A 124 -0.05 -8.99 0.66
C SER A 124 1.42 -8.61 0.92
N ALA A 125 1.97 -7.64 0.17
CA ALA A 125 3.28 -7.04 0.44
C ALA A 125 3.30 -6.25 1.76
N GLY A 126 2.19 -5.56 2.05
CA GLY A 126 1.93 -4.89 3.32
C GLY A 126 1.77 -5.83 4.52
N ALA A 127 1.81 -7.16 4.33
CA ALA A 127 1.58 -8.17 5.37
C ALA A 127 0.21 -8.02 6.08
N THR A 128 -0.82 -7.59 5.36
CA THR A 128 -2.21 -7.51 5.85
C THR A 128 -3.09 -8.54 5.16
N LYS A 129 -3.92 -9.28 5.93
CA LYS A 129 -4.92 -10.21 5.37
C LYS A 129 -6.14 -9.50 4.73
N ARG A 130 -6.25 -8.19 4.90
CA ARG A 130 -7.18 -7.32 4.16
C ARG A 130 -6.42 -6.66 2.99
N PRO A 131 -7.07 -6.42 1.83
CA PRO A 131 -6.49 -5.57 0.79
C PRO A 131 -6.20 -4.19 1.35
N THR A 132 -5.09 -3.58 0.92
CA THR A 132 -4.68 -2.24 1.39
C THR A 132 -4.66 -1.29 0.21
N SER A 133 -5.48 -0.24 0.30
CA SER A 133 -5.62 0.80 -0.72
C SER A 133 -4.33 1.61 -0.94
N VAL A 134 -3.65 1.95 0.14
CA VAL A 134 -2.50 2.87 0.12
C VAL A 134 -1.48 2.43 1.14
N VAL A 135 -0.20 2.42 0.77
CA VAL A 135 0.91 2.19 1.70
C VAL A 135 1.87 3.37 1.62
N PHE A 136 2.25 3.91 2.76
CA PHE A 136 3.31 4.92 2.85
C PHE A 136 4.54 4.28 3.49
N ILE A 137 5.64 4.23 2.75
CA ILE A 137 6.93 3.73 3.23
C ILE A 137 7.73 4.91 3.79
N VAL A 138 8.09 4.84 5.06
CA VAL A 138 8.91 5.85 5.75
C VAL A 138 10.36 5.38 5.75
N PRO A 139 11.32 6.13 5.18
CA PRO A 139 12.75 5.73 5.11
C PRO A 139 13.48 5.95 6.45
N GLY A 140 13.00 5.26 7.48
CA GLY A 140 13.53 5.25 8.84
C GLY A 140 12.66 6.06 9.79
N SER A 141 12.34 5.46 10.94
CA SER A 141 11.74 6.17 12.07
C SER A 141 12.69 6.08 13.27
N ASN A 142 13.04 7.20 13.90
CA ASN A 142 14.07 7.28 14.95
C ASN A 142 13.67 6.61 16.29
N LYS A 143 12.73 5.65 16.29
CA LYS A 143 12.27 4.92 17.48
C LYS A 143 12.98 3.58 17.67
N LYS A 144 14.23 3.71 18.16
CA LYS A 144 15.04 2.72 18.89
C LYS A 144 15.45 1.45 18.13
N GLN A 145 16.78 1.29 18.06
CA GLN A 145 17.54 0.06 18.40
C GLN A 145 16.76 -1.27 18.30
N ASP A 146 17.05 -2.04 17.25
CA ASP A 146 17.01 -3.52 17.18
C ASP A 146 17.26 -4.02 15.73
N GLY A 147 17.00 -3.18 14.71
CA GLY A 147 16.89 -3.63 13.31
C GLY A 147 17.96 -3.18 12.30
N LYS A 148 18.97 -2.37 12.68
CA LYS A 148 19.84 -1.57 11.77
C LYS A 148 20.20 -2.21 10.43
N ALA A 149 20.83 -3.39 10.43
CA ALA A 149 21.32 -4.01 9.19
C ALA A 149 20.21 -4.31 8.15
N LYS A 150 18.99 -4.62 8.61
CA LYS A 150 17.82 -4.84 7.72
C LYS A 150 17.16 -3.53 7.28
N GLU A 151 17.40 -2.46 8.03
CA GLU A 151 16.93 -1.10 7.72
C GLU A 151 17.80 -0.47 6.64
N GLU A 152 19.13 -0.61 6.75
CA GLU A 152 20.10 -0.22 5.71
C GLU A 152 19.86 -0.98 4.40
N GLU A 153 19.71 -2.32 4.45
CA GLU A 153 19.46 -3.15 3.26
C GLU A 153 18.16 -2.79 2.51
N TYR A 154 17.07 -2.40 3.20
CA TYR A 154 15.86 -1.94 2.48
C TYR A 154 16.00 -0.50 1.97
N LYS A 155 16.79 0.34 2.65
CA LYS A 155 16.94 1.78 2.35
C LYS A 155 17.61 2.01 1.00
N GLU A 156 18.54 1.15 0.58
CA GLU A 156 19.14 1.20 -0.75
C GLU A 156 18.10 0.93 -1.87
N TYR A 157 17.39 -0.20 -1.78
CA TYR A 157 16.30 -0.54 -2.70
C TYR A 157 15.18 0.52 -2.71
N TYR A 158 14.90 1.12 -1.56
CA TYR A 158 13.97 2.24 -1.44
C TYR A 158 14.49 3.48 -2.20
N ASN A 159 15.75 3.86 -2.03
CA ASN A 159 16.35 5.02 -2.72
C ASN A 159 16.41 4.81 -4.24
N GLU A 160 16.71 3.60 -4.70
CA GLU A 160 16.65 3.22 -6.13
C GLU A 160 15.23 3.41 -6.68
N VAL A 161 14.23 2.81 -6.01
CA VAL A 161 12.82 2.89 -6.43
C VAL A 161 12.29 4.32 -6.35
N VAL A 162 12.67 5.13 -5.37
CA VAL A 162 12.28 6.55 -5.31
C VAL A 162 12.86 7.35 -6.48
N LYS A 163 14.11 7.10 -6.87
CA LYS A 163 14.70 7.73 -8.08
C LYS A 163 13.96 7.31 -9.36
N GLU A 164 13.59 6.04 -9.49
CA GLU A 164 12.78 5.57 -10.62
C GLU A 164 11.36 6.15 -10.61
N VAL A 165 10.76 6.38 -9.44
CA VAL A 165 9.43 7.01 -9.29
C VAL A 165 9.47 8.51 -9.62
N MET A 166 10.54 9.22 -9.22
CA MET A 166 10.70 10.66 -9.49
C MET A 166 11.15 10.99 -10.92
N ALA A 167 11.32 9.97 -11.78
CA ALA A 167 11.71 10.10 -13.18
C ALA A 167 10.60 9.66 -14.16
N LEU A 168 9.34 9.59 -13.69
CA LEU A 168 8.13 9.20 -14.42
C LEU A 168 7.08 10.32 -14.44
#